data_AF-R1CNU4-F1
#
_entry.id   AF-R1CNU4-F1
#
_cell.length_a   1.000
_cell.length_b   1.000
_cell.length_c   1.000
_cell.angle_alpha   90.00
_cell.angle_beta   90.00
_cell.angle_gamma   90.00
#
_symmetry.space_group_name_H-M   'P 1'
#
loop_
_entity.id
_entity.type
_entity.pdbx_description
1 polymer ?
#
loop_
_entity_poly.entity_id
_entity_poly.type
_entity_poly.pdbx_seq_one_letter_code
_entity_poly.pdbx_strand_id
1 'polypeptide(L)'
;MTLIGGVRIRLQTPGGAAASPRVAERLRHARVVVGNHVTQFDSLFLRVWCGGSLAVPVRETYAKSGWLLLHLTRMVVSPIWTPPPASHASGSTEPFGRAARVPSAPGARREREGRAAVEGALRRHLRREGEPHEPLLIFPEGSITNGAGLMRFARGAFRLGEEVQPVALRVTCPLPLAHDTLTSSLPRNFARALFQPWHVAEALIAAELGVPATRWSSADKAELKRRDPYGEDDGF
;
A
#
# COMPACT_ATOMS: atom_id res chain seq x y z
N MET A 1 1.61 -22.58 3.68
CA MET A 1 1.63 -22.04 5.05
C MET A 1 3.00 -21.44 5.26
N THR A 2 3.10 -20.12 5.43
CA THR A 2 4.40 -19.43 5.53
C THR A 2 4.57 -18.96 6.96
N LEU A 3 5.70 -19.33 7.58
CA LEU A 3 6.10 -18.88 8.91
C LEU A 3 7.00 -17.66 8.76
N ILE A 4 6.60 -16.53 9.33
CA ILE A 4 7.47 -15.37 9.50
C ILE A 4 7.49 -15.06 11.00
N GLY A 5 8.61 -15.33 11.66
CA GLY A 5 8.85 -14.93 13.05
C GLY A 5 7.87 -15.49 14.09
N GLY A 6 7.35 -16.72 13.91
CA GLY A 6 6.40 -17.34 14.85
C GLY A 6 4.92 -17.06 14.54
N VAL A 7 4.63 -16.12 13.64
CA VAL A 7 3.28 -15.90 13.12
C VAL A 7 3.00 -16.88 11.99
N ARG A 8 1.96 -17.71 12.12
CA ARG A 8 1.46 -18.49 10.97
C ARG A 8 0.51 -17.62 10.16
N ILE A 9 0.78 -17.47 8.87
CA ILE A 9 -0.13 -16.78 7.95
C ILE A 9 -0.84 -17.84 7.12
N ARG A 10 -2.16 -17.91 7.23
CA ARG A 10 -3.01 -18.73 6.36
C ARG A 10 -3.63 -17.82 5.31
N LEU A 11 -3.40 -18.15 4.06
CA LEU A 11 -3.88 -17.37 2.93
C LEU A 11 -4.93 -18.17 2.15
N GLN A 12 -6.12 -17.59 1.99
CA GLN A 12 -7.29 -18.25 1.40
C GLN A 12 -7.97 -17.36 0.36
N THR A 13 -8.65 -18.00 -0.59
CA THR A 13 -9.68 -17.33 -1.41
C THR A 13 -11.01 -17.35 -0.67
N PRO A 14 -12.00 -16.51 -1.05
CA PRO A 14 -13.33 -16.58 -0.45
C PRO A 14 -13.90 -18.00 -0.49
N GLY A 15 -14.49 -18.43 0.62
CA GLY A 15 -14.96 -19.81 0.82
C GLY A 15 -13.95 -20.74 1.49
N GLY A 16 -12.78 -20.23 1.91
CA GLY A 16 -11.83 -20.97 2.74
C GLY A 16 -10.94 -21.96 1.98
N ALA A 17 -11.05 -22.03 0.66
CA ALA A 17 -10.13 -22.80 -0.17
C ALA A 17 -8.71 -22.21 -0.07
N ALA A 18 -7.70 -23.09 -0.04
CA ALA A 18 -6.32 -22.64 -0.13
C ALA A 18 -6.12 -21.81 -1.40
N ALA A 19 -5.35 -20.73 -1.31
CA ALA A 19 -5.12 -19.85 -2.44
C ALA A 19 -4.68 -20.64 -3.68
N SER A 20 -5.47 -20.54 -4.76
CA SER A 20 -5.17 -21.23 -6.00
C SER A 20 -3.80 -20.76 -6.53
N PRO A 21 -2.93 -21.66 -7.01
CA PRO A 21 -1.66 -21.29 -7.66
C PRO A 21 -1.84 -20.22 -8.74
N ARG A 22 -2.99 -20.23 -9.44
CA ARG A 22 -3.37 -19.24 -10.46
C ARG A 22 -3.52 -17.82 -9.90
N VAL A 23 -4.08 -17.66 -8.70
CA VAL A 23 -4.28 -16.36 -8.05
C VAL A 23 -2.93 -15.73 -7.73
N ALA A 24 -2.03 -16.51 -7.13
CA ALA A 24 -0.68 -16.08 -6.81
C ALA A 24 0.14 -15.74 -8.07
N GLU A 25 -0.02 -16.52 -9.14
CA GLU A 25 0.60 -16.26 -10.45
C GLU A 25 0.11 -14.96 -11.08
N ARG A 26 -1.21 -14.72 -11.10
CA ARG A 26 -1.78 -13.48 -11.63
C ARG A 26 -1.28 -12.24 -10.88
N LEU A 27 -1.15 -12.31 -9.56
CA LEU A 27 -0.59 -11.21 -8.78
C LEU A 27 0.90 -10.99 -9.06
N ARG A 28 1.68 -12.06 -9.23
CA ARG A 28 3.11 -11.96 -9.60
C ARG A 28 3.33 -11.26 -10.93
N HIS A 29 2.43 -11.46 -11.91
CA HIS A 29 2.52 -10.84 -13.23
C HIS A 29 1.77 -9.50 -13.34
N ALA A 30 1.09 -9.06 -12.28
CA ALA A 30 0.39 -7.79 -12.28
C ALA A 30 1.39 -6.62 -12.28
N ARG A 31 1.10 -5.60 -13.10
CA ARG A 31 1.83 -4.32 -13.13
C ARG A 31 1.53 -3.51 -11.88
N VAL A 32 0.25 -3.27 -11.64
CA VAL A 32 -0.27 -2.56 -10.47
C VAL A 32 -1.33 -3.40 -9.80
N VAL A 33 -1.20 -3.57 -8.49
CA VAL A 33 -2.20 -4.21 -7.62
C VAL A 33 -2.84 -3.11 -6.77
N VAL A 34 -4.16 -3.05 -6.79
CA VAL A 34 -4.92 -2.11 -5.95
C VAL A 34 -5.76 -2.92 -4.99
N GLY A 35 -5.59 -2.67 -3.70
CA GLY A 35 -6.40 -3.32 -2.67
C GLY A 35 -6.83 -2.39 -1.57
N ASN A 36 -7.84 -2.83 -0.81
CA ASN A 36 -8.25 -2.13 0.40
C ASN A 36 -7.22 -2.30 1.51
N HIS A 37 -7.19 -1.35 2.43
CA HIS A 37 -6.23 -1.30 3.52
C HIS A 37 -6.92 -1.60 4.86
N VAL A 38 -6.84 -2.85 5.30
CA VAL A 38 -7.44 -3.37 6.53
C VAL A 38 -6.46 -3.33 7.70
N THR A 39 -5.17 -3.54 7.45
CA THR A 39 -4.13 -3.58 8.48
C THR A 39 -2.78 -3.06 7.99
N GLN A 40 -1.87 -2.70 8.90
CA GLN A 40 -0.47 -2.39 8.61
C GLN A 40 0.31 -3.57 8.01
N PHE A 41 -0.25 -4.79 8.08
CA PHE A 41 0.37 -6.03 7.60
C PHE A 41 -0.16 -6.51 6.24
N ASP A 42 -1.12 -5.81 5.64
CA ASP A 42 -1.74 -6.21 4.38
C ASP A 42 -0.71 -6.48 3.28
N SER A 43 0.28 -5.61 3.19
CA SER A 43 1.37 -5.75 2.24
C SER A 43 2.22 -7.00 2.50
N LEU A 44 2.42 -7.39 3.77
CA LEU A 44 3.13 -8.63 4.10
C LEU A 44 2.33 -9.85 3.62
N PHE A 45 1.02 -9.86 3.83
CA PHE A 45 0.16 -10.96 3.38
C PHE A 45 0.20 -11.11 1.86
N LEU A 46 0.04 -10.01 1.13
CA LEU A 46 0.13 -9.99 -0.32
C LEU A 46 1.53 -10.33 -0.82
N ARG A 47 2.59 -9.86 -0.15
CA ARG A 47 3.98 -10.16 -0.51
C ARG A 47 4.27 -11.66 -0.40
N VAL A 48 3.78 -12.32 0.64
CA VAL A 48 3.90 -13.79 0.77
C VAL A 48 3.19 -14.50 -0.39
N TRP A 49 2.05 -13.98 -0.84
CA TRP A 49 1.35 -14.50 -2.02
C TRP A 49 2.07 -14.27 -3.34
N CYS A 50 2.71 -13.11 -3.50
CA CYS A 50 3.53 -12.78 -4.67
C CYS A 50 4.90 -13.47 -4.66
N GLY A 51 5.14 -14.46 -3.79
CA GLY A 51 6.42 -15.18 -3.74
C GLY A 51 7.58 -14.36 -3.16
N GLY A 52 7.28 -13.33 -2.37
CA GLY A 52 8.28 -12.53 -1.64
C GLY A 52 8.64 -11.19 -2.28
N SER A 53 8.11 -10.86 -3.46
CA SER A 53 8.37 -9.59 -4.16
C SER A 53 7.08 -8.79 -4.30
N LEU A 54 7.05 -7.60 -3.70
CA LEU A 54 5.93 -6.66 -3.78
C LEU A 54 6.41 -5.25 -3.40
N ALA A 55 6.36 -4.34 -4.35
CA ALA A 55 6.78 -2.96 -4.16
C ALA A 55 5.64 -2.12 -3.60
N VAL A 56 5.92 -1.31 -2.58
CA VAL A 56 4.92 -0.42 -1.95
C VAL A 56 5.51 0.97 -1.78
N PRO A 57 4.79 2.04 -2.13
CA PRO A 57 5.23 3.40 -1.80
C PRO A 57 5.25 3.59 -0.29
N VAL A 58 6.42 3.93 0.24
CA VAL A 58 6.62 4.23 1.68
C VAL A 58 7.24 5.60 1.82
N ARG A 59 6.81 6.38 2.81
CA ARG A 59 7.38 7.69 3.08
C ARG A 59 8.85 7.57 3.49
N GLU A 60 9.70 8.43 2.94
CA GLU A 60 11.14 8.48 3.23
C GLU A 60 11.45 8.74 4.71
N THR A 61 10.51 9.31 5.48
CA THR A 61 10.64 9.46 6.94
C THR A 61 10.87 8.12 7.65
N TYR A 62 10.33 7.01 7.11
CA TYR A 62 10.55 5.67 7.64
C TYR A 62 11.96 5.17 7.34
N ALA A 63 12.57 5.59 6.22
CA ALA A 63 13.97 5.27 5.91
C ALA A 63 14.95 5.97 6.85
N LYS A 64 14.59 7.17 7.31
CA LYS A 64 15.37 7.99 8.24
C LYS A 64 15.10 7.67 9.71
N SER A 65 14.17 6.76 9.98
CA SER A 65 13.87 6.29 11.33
C SER A 65 14.93 5.28 11.80
N GLY A 66 14.98 5.02 13.11
CA GLY A 66 15.95 4.11 13.70
C GLY A 66 15.95 2.70 13.06
N TRP A 67 17.07 1.99 13.21
CA TRP A 67 17.36 0.72 12.51
C TRP A 67 16.22 -0.30 12.56
N LEU A 68 15.55 -0.44 13.72
CA LEU A 68 14.47 -1.40 13.92
C LEU A 68 13.28 -1.12 12.99
N LEU A 69 12.86 0.14 12.85
CA LEU A 69 11.73 0.49 12.00
C LEU A 69 12.04 0.24 10.53
N LEU A 70 13.27 0.54 10.12
CA LEU A 70 13.75 0.25 8.77
C LEU A 70 13.74 -1.25 8.47
N HIS A 71 14.23 -2.08 9.40
CA HIS A 71 14.24 -3.54 9.24
C HIS A 71 12.81 -4.10 9.17
N LEU A 72 11.92 -3.71 10.08
CA LEU A 72 10.52 -4.16 10.06
C LEU A 72 9.82 -3.75 8.76
N THR A 73 10.05 -2.51 8.28
CA THR A 73 9.49 -2.05 7.00
C THR A 73 9.95 -2.94 5.84
N ARG A 74 11.24 -3.27 5.78
CA ARG A 74 11.81 -4.13 4.72
C ARG A 74 11.36 -5.60 4.82
N MET A 75 10.94 -6.06 5.99
CA MET A 75 10.31 -7.38 6.13
C MET A 75 8.90 -7.38 5.54
N VAL A 76 8.13 -6.31 5.75
CA VAL A 76 6.74 -6.21 5.29
C VAL A 76 6.66 -5.92 3.78
N VAL A 77 7.52 -5.04 3.25
CA VAL A 77 7.45 -4.55 1.86
C VAL A 77 8.81 -4.40 1.19
N SER A 78 8.82 -4.32 -0.14
CA SER A 78 9.92 -3.70 -0.91
C SER A 78 9.63 -2.20 -1.05
N PRO A 79 10.21 -1.32 -0.22
CA PRO A 79 9.79 0.08 -0.18
C PRO A 79 10.27 0.85 -1.41
N ILE A 80 9.35 1.52 -2.09
CA ILE A 80 9.65 2.64 -2.97
C ILE A 80 9.61 3.89 -2.10
N TRP A 81 10.79 4.44 -1.78
CA TRP A 81 10.88 5.63 -0.94
C TRP A 81 10.34 6.85 -1.68
N THR A 82 9.33 7.46 -1.07
CA THR A 82 8.64 8.63 -1.59
C THR A 82 8.88 9.82 -0.65
N PRO A 83 9.17 11.02 -1.19
CA PRO A 83 9.41 12.18 -0.34
C PRO A 83 8.15 12.52 0.46
N PRO A 84 8.29 13.03 1.69
CA PRO A 84 7.13 13.40 2.49
C PRO A 84 6.35 14.54 1.81
N PRO A 85 5.01 14.56 1.93
CA PRO A 85 4.24 15.73 1.54
C PRO A 85 4.69 16.94 2.36
N ALA A 86 4.61 18.10 1.73
CA ALA A 86 5.16 19.36 2.22
C ALA A 86 4.71 19.78 3.61
N SER A 87 3.56 19.31 4.08
CA SER A 87 2.99 19.56 5.40
C SER A 87 3.84 19.03 6.56
N HIS A 88 4.79 18.10 6.33
CA HIS A 88 5.70 17.58 7.36
C HIS A 88 7.17 18.01 7.19
N ALA A 89 7.52 18.70 6.10
CA ALA A 89 8.89 19.16 5.87
C ALA A 89 9.30 20.34 6.79
N SER A 90 8.33 20.99 7.45
CA SER A 90 8.57 22.06 8.42
C SER A 90 8.73 21.56 9.86
N GLY A 91 8.63 20.25 10.11
CA GLY A 91 8.62 19.67 11.46
C GLY A 91 9.78 18.73 11.78
N SER A 92 10.67 18.43 10.83
CA SER A 92 11.88 17.68 11.15
C SER A 92 12.91 18.61 11.79
N THR A 93 12.73 18.88 13.09
CA THR A 93 13.82 19.30 13.95
C THR A 93 14.85 18.16 14.00
N GLU A 94 15.99 18.36 13.35
CA GLU A 94 17.25 17.75 13.78
C GLU A 94 17.41 17.97 15.30
N PRO A 95 17.87 16.99 16.10
CA PRO A 95 18.03 17.17 17.55
C PRO A 95 19.08 18.23 17.93
N PHE A 96 19.89 18.71 16.98
CA PHE A 96 20.96 19.65 17.27
C PHE A 96 21.38 20.41 15.99
N GLY A 97 20.61 21.43 15.57
CA GLY A 97 20.99 22.18 14.37
C GLY A 97 20.09 23.38 14.08
N ARG A 98 20.72 24.56 13.96
CA ARG A 98 20.09 25.86 13.70
C ARG A 98 19.28 25.81 12.39
N ALA A 99 17.97 25.97 12.48
CA ALA A 99 17.07 25.98 11.32
C ALA A 99 17.46 27.10 10.33
N ALA A 100 18.03 26.74 9.18
CA ALA A 100 18.19 27.64 8.06
C ALA A 100 16.80 27.92 7.45
N ARG A 101 16.36 29.17 7.54
CA ARG A 101 15.06 29.62 7.04
C ARG A 101 15.12 29.74 5.51
N VAL A 102 14.75 28.66 4.81
CA VAL A 102 14.56 28.67 3.34
C VAL A 102 13.21 29.35 3.04
N PRO A 103 13.12 30.29 2.07
CA PRO A 103 11.85 30.96 1.74
C PRO A 103 10.77 29.95 1.32
N SER A 104 9.61 30.01 1.96
CA SER A 104 8.50 29.07 1.75
C SER A 104 7.68 29.44 0.51
N ALA A 105 7.74 28.61 -0.54
CA ALA A 105 6.69 28.57 -1.56
C ALA A 105 5.32 28.23 -0.91
N PRO A 106 4.19 28.73 -1.44
CA PRO A 106 2.85 28.45 -0.91
C PRO A 106 2.58 26.94 -0.78
N GLY A 107 1.89 26.52 0.28
CA GLY A 107 1.67 25.10 0.61
C GLY A 107 1.15 24.25 -0.55
N ALA A 108 0.22 24.78 -1.34
CA ALA A 108 -0.34 24.12 -2.52
C ALA A 108 0.69 23.81 -3.62
N ARG A 109 1.73 24.65 -3.79
CA ARG A 109 2.80 24.40 -4.76
C ARG A 109 3.67 23.23 -4.31
N ARG A 110 4.02 23.19 -3.02
CA ARG A 110 4.87 22.13 -2.47
C ARG A 110 4.13 20.78 -2.42
N GLU A 111 2.82 20.78 -2.18
CA GLU A 111 2.00 19.55 -2.27
C GLU A 111 1.96 18.99 -3.69
N ARG A 112 1.81 19.86 -4.71
CA ARG A 112 1.88 19.46 -6.12
C ARG A 112 3.25 18.89 -6.47
N GLU A 113 4.33 19.51 -6.01
CA GLU A 113 5.71 19.03 -6.20
C GLU A 113 5.91 17.67 -5.52
N GLY A 114 5.40 17.48 -4.29
CA GLY A 114 5.43 16.20 -3.59
C GLY A 114 4.69 15.09 -4.35
N ARG A 115 3.47 15.35 -4.81
CA ARG A 115 2.67 14.40 -5.61
C ARG A 115 3.37 14.04 -6.92
N ALA A 116 3.94 15.01 -7.61
CA ALA A 116 4.70 14.77 -8.85
C ALA A 116 5.96 13.93 -8.59
N ALA A 117 6.63 14.12 -7.45
CA ALA A 117 7.78 13.31 -7.07
C ALA A 117 7.40 11.87 -6.73
N VAL A 118 6.27 11.64 -6.04
CA VAL A 118 5.69 10.30 -5.81
C VAL A 118 5.39 9.63 -7.16
N GLU A 119 4.60 10.28 -8.01
CA GLU A 119 4.25 9.75 -9.33
C GLU A 119 5.49 9.43 -10.17
N GLY A 120 6.50 10.31 -10.15
CA GLY A 120 7.78 10.08 -10.83
C GLY A 120 8.53 8.85 -10.30
N ALA A 121 8.54 8.63 -8.97
CA ALA A 121 9.15 7.44 -8.37
C ALA A 121 8.42 6.15 -8.78
N LEU A 122 7.08 6.18 -8.77
CA LEU A 122 6.25 5.05 -9.19
C LEU A 122 6.44 4.73 -10.68
N ARG A 123 6.43 5.74 -11.55
CA ARG A 123 6.69 5.55 -12.99
C ARG A 123 8.10 5.01 -13.26
N ARG A 124 9.11 5.44 -12.50
CA ARG A 124 10.47 4.87 -12.60
C ARG A 124 10.49 3.39 -12.24
N HIS A 125 9.77 2.99 -11.19
CA HIS A 125 9.62 1.57 -10.83
C HIS A 125 8.96 0.77 -11.95
N LEU A 126 7.82 1.24 -12.46
CA LEU A 126 7.05 0.57 -13.52
C LEU A 126 7.80 0.45 -14.87
N ARG A 127 8.72 1.38 -15.14
CA ARG A 127 9.58 1.38 -16.34
C ARG A 127 10.82 0.48 -16.21
N ARG A 128 11.14 -0.05 -15.03
CA ARG A 128 12.28 -0.95 -14.89
C ARG A 128 12.00 -2.20 -15.71
N GLU A 129 12.83 -2.40 -16.73
CA GLU A 129 12.86 -3.62 -17.53
C GLU A 129 13.79 -4.62 -16.83
N GLY A 130 13.30 -5.84 -16.60
CA GLY A 130 14.04 -6.90 -15.94
C GLY A 130 13.13 -7.92 -15.27
N GLU A 131 13.45 -9.20 -15.41
CA GLU A 131 12.79 -10.28 -14.69
C GLU A 131 13.56 -10.60 -13.39
N PRO A 132 12.87 -10.86 -12.26
CA PRO A 132 11.41 -10.83 -12.12
C PRO A 132 10.87 -9.40 -11.96
N HIS A 133 9.77 -9.09 -12.67
CA HIS A 133 9.02 -7.87 -12.46
C HIS A 133 8.38 -7.87 -11.06
N GLU A 134 8.61 -6.81 -10.28
CA GLU A 134 8.01 -6.65 -8.95
C GLU A 134 6.70 -5.83 -9.03
N PRO A 135 5.53 -6.42 -8.72
CA PRO A 135 4.25 -5.71 -8.76
C PRO A 135 4.24 -4.51 -7.83
N LEU A 136 3.60 -3.41 -8.27
CA LEU A 136 3.37 -2.22 -7.45
C LEU A 136 2.03 -2.34 -6.72
N LEU A 137 2.04 -2.44 -5.39
CA LEU A 137 0.85 -2.42 -4.56
C LEU A 137 0.53 -1.00 -4.10
N ILE A 138 -0.71 -0.56 -4.31
CA ILE A 138 -1.23 0.73 -3.87
C ILE A 138 -2.52 0.52 -3.07
N PHE A 139 -2.58 1.16 -1.91
CA PHE A 139 -3.79 1.30 -1.10
C PHE A 139 -4.42 2.66 -1.36
N PRO A 140 -5.44 2.76 -2.21
CA PRO A 140 -5.99 4.04 -2.63
C PRO A 140 -6.76 4.74 -1.50
N GLU A 141 -7.04 4.05 -0.39
CA GLU A 141 -7.69 4.63 0.79
C GLU A 141 -6.79 5.63 1.53
N GLY A 142 -5.46 5.56 1.34
CA GLY A 142 -4.47 6.45 1.96
C GLY A 142 -4.31 6.26 3.48
N SER A 143 -5.20 5.52 4.13
CA SER A 143 -5.16 5.11 5.53
C SER A 143 -5.77 3.71 5.66
N ILE A 144 -5.46 3.05 6.78
CA ILE A 144 -6.10 1.81 7.18
C ILE A 144 -7.55 2.10 7.60
N THR A 145 -8.42 1.14 7.34
CA THR A 145 -9.83 1.13 7.77
C THR A 145 -10.05 0.22 8.96
N ASN A 146 -11.21 0.33 9.60
CA ASN A 146 -11.65 -0.60 10.63
C ASN A 146 -12.17 -1.95 10.05
N GLY A 147 -12.04 -2.17 8.74
CA GLY A 147 -12.53 -3.38 8.06
C GLY A 147 -14.06 -3.50 7.98
N ALA A 148 -14.82 -2.52 8.47
CA ALA A 148 -16.29 -2.49 8.42
C ALA A 148 -16.83 -1.85 7.13
N GLY A 149 -15.96 -1.23 6.34
CA GLY A 149 -16.29 -0.56 5.09
C GLY A 149 -15.04 -0.07 4.36
N LEU A 150 -15.22 0.50 3.18
CA LEU A 150 -14.15 1.09 2.37
C LEU A 150 -14.22 2.62 2.43
N MET A 151 -13.07 3.27 2.52
CA MET A 151 -12.95 4.71 2.30
C MET A 151 -13.04 5.06 0.82
N ARG A 152 -13.28 6.33 0.53
CA ARG A 152 -13.20 6.85 -0.84
C ARG A 152 -11.76 6.68 -1.35
N PHE A 153 -11.62 6.11 -2.54
CA PHE A 153 -10.32 5.88 -3.16
C PHE A 153 -9.73 7.17 -3.74
N ALA A 154 -8.51 7.48 -3.36
CA ALA A 154 -7.70 8.50 -3.98
C ALA A 154 -7.44 8.14 -5.44
N ARG A 155 -7.60 9.14 -6.32
CA ARG A 155 -7.57 8.95 -7.78
C ARG A 155 -6.16 8.77 -8.33
N GLY A 156 -5.14 9.17 -7.57
CA GLY A 156 -3.73 9.11 -7.98
C GLY A 156 -3.31 7.72 -8.44
N ALA A 157 -3.67 6.69 -7.68
CA ALA A 157 -3.34 5.28 -7.95
C ALA A 157 -3.62 4.84 -9.41
N PHE A 158 -4.69 5.38 -10.00
CA PHE A 158 -5.16 4.98 -11.33
C PHE A 158 -4.60 5.82 -12.48
N ARG A 159 -3.87 6.90 -12.19
CA ARG A 159 -3.31 7.83 -13.19
C ARG A 159 -2.00 7.35 -13.82
N LEU A 160 -1.48 6.20 -13.39
CA LEU A 160 -0.20 5.66 -13.87
C LEU A 160 -0.28 5.13 -15.31
N GLY A 161 -1.48 4.81 -15.81
CA GLY A 161 -1.69 4.32 -17.18
C GLY A 161 -1.38 2.83 -17.39
N GLU A 162 -1.13 2.11 -16.29
CA GLU A 162 -0.88 0.67 -16.27
C GLU A 162 -2.18 -0.12 -16.05
N GLU A 163 -2.13 -1.42 -16.34
CA GLU A 163 -3.20 -2.34 -15.93
C GLU A 163 -3.24 -2.48 -14.41
N VAL A 164 -4.44 -2.29 -13.87
CA VAL A 164 -4.73 -2.42 -12.45
C VAL A 164 -5.42 -3.75 -12.21
N GLN A 165 -4.87 -4.55 -11.31
CA GLN A 165 -5.48 -5.76 -10.78
C GLN A 165 -6.13 -5.44 -9.42
N PRO A 166 -7.47 -5.40 -9.32
CA PRO A 166 -8.13 -5.16 -8.05
C PRO A 166 -8.10 -6.41 -7.17
N VAL A 167 -7.87 -6.20 -5.88
CA VAL A 167 -7.86 -7.23 -4.84
C VAL A 167 -8.63 -6.74 -3.62
N ALA A 168 -9.57 -7.54 -3.13
CA ALA A 168 -10.21 -7.31 -1.85
C ALA A 168 -9.59 -8.20 -0.78
N LEU A 169 -9.09 -7.61 0.30
CA LEU A 169 -8.49 -8.25 1.46
C LEU A 169 -9.47 -8.29 2.62
N ARG A 170 -9.44 -9.38 3.37
CA ARG A 170 -10.10 -9.54 4.66
C ARG A 170 -9.15 -10.26 5.60
N VAL A 171 -8.89 -9.66 6.76
CA VAL A 171 -7.99 -10.24 7.76
C VAL A 171 -8.81 -10.61 8.99
N THR A 172 -8.67 -11.85 9.44
CA THR A 172 -9.27 -12.34 10.68
C THR A 172 -8.19 -12.96 11.57
N CYS A 173 -8.32 -12.72 12.86
CA CYS A 173 -7.41 -13.24 13.88
C CYS A 173 -8.20 -14.13 14.85
N PRO A 174 -7.62 -15.24 15.32
CA PRO A 174 -8.30 -16.19 16.18
C PRO A 174 -8.50 -15.66 17.61
N LEU A 175 -7.62 -14.79 18.10
CA LEU A 175 -7.75 -14.20 19.43
C LEU A 175 -8.39 -12.81 19.34
N PRO A 176 -9.27 -12.43 20.29
CA PRO A 176 -9.88 -11.10 20.36
C PRO A 176 -8.89 -10.04 20.88
N LEU A 177 -7.62 -10.10 20.44
CA LEU A 177 -6.61 -9.09 20.71
C LEU A 177 -6.58 -8.12 19.53
N ALA A 178 -6.67 -6.82 19.81
CA ALA A 178 -6.47 -5.79 18.81
C ALA A 178 -5.02 -5.89 18.27
N HIS A 179 -4.86 -6.48 17.09
CA HIS A 179 -3.56 -6.70 16.45
C HIS A 179 -3.08 -5.47 15.65
N ASP A 180 -4.00 -4.58 15.30
CA ASP A 180 -3.72 -3.31 14.67
C ASP A 180 -4.63 -2.20 15.24
N THR A 181 -4.05 -1.02 15.40
CA THR A 181 -4.76 0.20 15.81
C THR A 181 -4.15 1.38 15.09
N LEU A 182 -5.00 2.25 14.54
CA LEU A 182 -4.61 3.43 13.75
C LEU A 182 -3.67 4.38 14.49
N THR A 183 -3.77 4.43 15.82
CA THR A 183 -3.01 5.35 16.66
C THR A 183 -1.68 4.79 17.15
N SER A 184 -1.38 3.51 16.87
CA SER A 184 -0.16 2.87 17.33
C SER A 184 0.95 2.89 16.28
N SER A 185 2.19 2.92 16.75
CA SER A 185 3.36 2.82 15.89
C SER A 185 3.53 1.41 15.32
N LEU A 186 4.17 1.32 14.16
CA LEU A 186 4.43 0.04 13.49
C LEU A 186 5.09 -1.01 14.40
N PRO A 187 6.12 -0.70 15.21
CA PRO A 187 6.72 -1.70 16.11
C PRO A 187 5.74 -2.22 17.18
N ARG A 188 4.84 -1.37 17.67
CA ARG A 188 3.84 -1.76 18.66
C ARG A 188 2.79 -2.68 18.05
N ASN A 189 2.31 -2.36 16.85
CA ASN A 189 1.41 -3.24 16.13
C ASN A 189 2.12 -4.55 15.75
N PHE A 190 3.40 -4.50 15.37
CA PHE A 190 4.20 -5.71 15.10
C PHE A 190 4.31 -6.62 16.33
N ALA A 191 4.59 -6.04 17.51
CA ALA A 191 4.61 -6.79 18.75
C ALA A 191 3.24 -7.44 19.04
N ARG A 192 2.14 -6.71 18.88
CA ARG A 192 0.78 -7.25 19.08
C ARG A 192 0.44 -8.36 18.08
N ALA A 193 0.84 -8.21 16.82
CA ALA A 193 0.69 -9.24 15.81
C ALA A 193 1.45 -10.52 16.20
N LEU A 194 2.63 -10.42 16.81
CA LEU A 194 3.37 -11.60 17.29
C LEU A 194 2.66 -12.36 18.43
N PHE A 195 1.78 -11.70 19.19
CA PHE A 195 0.94 -12.35 20.20
C PHE A 195 -0.30 -13.05 19.62
N GLN A 196 -0.59 -12.87 18.33
CA GLN A 196 -1.57 -13.69 17.63
C GLN A 196 -0.90 -15.00 17.19
N PRO A 197 -1.49 -16.17 17.52
CA PRO A 197 -0.87 -17.45 17.18
C PRO A 197 -0.86 -17.70 15.66
N TRP A 198 -1.82 -17.10 14.94
CA TRP A 198 -1.85 -17.05 13.48
C TRP A 198 -2.73 -15.89 13.00
N HIS A 199 -2.51 -15.47 11.76
CA HIS A 199 -3.39 -14.56 11.02
C HIS A 199 -4.00 -15.32 9.84
N VAL A 200 -5.30 -15.12 9.62
CA VAL A 200 -5.98 -15.61 8.42
C VAL A 200 -6.25 -14.41 7.53
N ALA A 201 -5.51 -14.32 6.43
CA ALA A 201 -5.70 -13.29 5.43
C ALA A 201 -6.38 -13.93 4.21
N GLU A 202 -7.61 -13.53 3.96
CA GLU A 202 -8.35 -13.88 2.76
C GLU A 202 -8.15 -12.76 1.75
N ALA A 203 -7.93 -13.11 0.49
CA ALA A 203 -8.12 -12.14 -0.56
C ALA A 203 -8.80 -12.70 -1.80
N LEU A 204 -9.55 -11.81 -2.42
CA LEU A 204 -10.30 -12.05 -3.62
C LEU A 204 -9.75 -11.17 -4.73
N ILE A 205 -9.25 -11.79 -5.79
CA ILE A 205 -8.92 -11.08 -7.02
C ILE A 205 -10.23 -10.87 -7.77
N ALA A 206 -10.51 -9.63 -8.16
CA ALA A 206 -11.77 -9.29 -8.85
C ALA A 206 -11.97 -10.10 -10.14
N ALA A 207 -10.89 -10.56 -10.76
CA ALA A 207 -10.95 -11.38 -11.96
C ALA A 207 -11.48 -12.81 -11.73
N GLU A 208 -11.48 -13.32 -10.50
CA GLU A 208 -12.21 -14.55 -10.15
C GLU A 208 -13.73 -14.31 -10.12
N LEU A 209 -14.16 -13.05 -10.01
CA LEU A 209 -15.56 -12.62 -10.17
C LEU A 209 -15.89 -12.21 -11.61
N GLY A 210 -15.00 -12.47 -12.58
CA GLY A 210 -15.17 -12.05 -13.97
C GLY A 210 -14.86 -10.58 -14.24
N VAL A 211 -14.25 -9.85 -13.29
CA VAL A 211 -13.79 -8.46 -13.50
C VAL A 211 -12.31 -8.48 -13.88
N PRO A 212 -11.95 -8.38 -15.18
CA PRO A 212 -10.55 -8.47 -15.61
C PRO A 212 -9.71 -7.31 -15.06
N ALA A 213 -8.39 -7.47 -15.10
CA ALA A 213 -7.51 -6.31 -14.94
C ALA A 213 -7.78 -5.32 -16.08
N THR A 214 -7.86 -4.04 -15.76
CA THR A 214 -8.19 -2.99 -16.73
C THR A 214 -7.21 -1.85 -16.64
N ARG A 215 -6.96 -1.20 -17.79
CA ARG A 215 -6.30 0.11 -17.82
C ARG A 215 -7.34 1.19 -17.62
N TRP A 216 -6.97 2.21 -16.86
CA TRP A 216 -7.78 3.41 -16.75
C TRP A 216 -7.88 4.11 -18.11
N SER A 217 -9.08 4.20 -18.66
CA SER A 217 -9.35 4.78 -19.98
C SER A 217 -9.84 6.22 -19.91
N SER A 218 -9.89 6.89 -21.07
CA SER A 218 -10.54 8.21 -21.18
C SER A 218 -12.05 8.14 -20.89
N ALA A 219 -12.69 6.99 -21.15
CA ALA A 219 -14.09 6.77 -20.83
C ALA A 219 -14.31 6.69 -19.31
N ASP A 220 -13.42 6.02 -18.57
CA ASP A 220 -13.47 5.96 -17.09
C ASP A 220 -13.28 7.35 -16.49
N LYS A 221 -12.38 8.16 -17.06
CA LYS A 221 -12.20 9.55 -16.66
C LYS A 221 -13.48 10.38 -16.90
N ALA A 222 -14.16 10.17 -18.03
CA ALA A 222 -15.40 10.87 -18.35
C ALA A 222 -16.54 10.44 -17.41
N GLU A 223 -16.67 9.15 -17.13
CA GLU A 223 -17.66 8.61 -16.18
C GLU A 223 -17.43 9.13 -14.76
N LEU A 224 -16.17 9.15 -14.30
CA LEU A 224 -15.82 9.72 -13.01
C LEU A 224 -16.21 11.20 -12.92
N LYS A 225 -15.90 11.99 -13.96
CA LYS A 225 -16.27 13.41 -14.02
C LYS A 225 -17.80 13.61 -14.06
N ARG A 226 -18.55 12.69 -14.67
CA ARG A 226 -20.03 12.71 -14.63
C ARG A 226 -20.58 12.45 -13.22
N ARG A 227 -20.01 11.48 -12.51
CA ARG A 227 -20.46 11.08 -11.15
C ARG A 227 -20.01 12.04 -10.07
N ASP A 228 -18.85 12.67 -10.25
CA ASP A 228 -18.26 13.59 -9.29
C ASP A 228 -17.72 14.84 -10.01
N PRO A 229 -18.61 15.73 -10.49
CA PRO A 229 -18.24 16.88 -11.31
C PRO A 229 -17.45 17.95 -10.55
N TYR A 230 -17.52 17.94 -9.22
CA TYR A 230 -16.84 18.89 -8.33
C TYR A 230 -15.67 18.27 -7.56
N GLY A 231 -15.44 16.96 -7.70
CA GLY A 231 -14.41 16.27 -6.95
C GLY A 231 -13.03 16.81 -7.27
N GLU A 232 -12.37 17.35 -6.26
CA GLU A 232 -10.99 17.82 -6.34
C GLU A 232 -10.04 16.70 -6.77
N ASP A 233 -8.87 17.09 -7.28
CA ASP A 233 -7.84 16.14 -7.68
C ASP A 233 -7.16 15.61 -6.40
N ASP A 234 -7.72 14.54 -5.83
CA ASP A 234 -7.36 13.99 -4.51
C ASP A 234 -5.90 13.49 -4.37
N GLY A 235 -5.12 13.48 -5.46
CA GLY A 235 -3.68 13.13 -5.42
C GLY A 235 -3.39 11.65 -5.14
N PHE A 236 -2.14 11.38 -4.75
CA PHE A 236 -1.59 10.08 -4.30
C PHE A 236 -1.39 10.09 -2.78
#